data_AF-A0A2D6UHP1-F1
#
_entry.id   AF-A0A2D6UHP1-F1
#
_cell.length_a   1.000
_cell.length_b   1.000
_cell.length_c   1.000
_cell.angle_alpha   90.00
_cell.angle_beta   90.00
_cell.angle_gamma   90.00
#
_symmetry.space_group_name_H-M   'P 1'
#
loop_
_entity.id
_entity.type
_entity.pdbx_description
1 polymer ?
#
loop_
_entity_poly.entity_id
_entity_poly.type
_entity_poly.pdbx_seq_one_letter_code
_entity_poly.pdbx_strand_id
1 'polypeptide(L)'
;MTSSISGKIFCFWIFLSFFIPTVIVAEESSSYSEAKTPELTEEAEKAIERGLKFLISNQNKDGSWSSKDPENEESTPYAIGGTSLALMAFMVEGHFPGFGKYGKAL
;
A
#
# COMPACT_ATOMS: atom_id res chain seq x y z
N MET A 1 -6.43 -59.02 9.66
CA MET A 1 -7.13 -57.72 9.50
C MET A 1 -6.07 -56.60 9.49
N THR A 2 -5.23 -56.53 8.44
CA THR A 2 -4.07 -55.61 8.39
C THR A 2 -3.60 -55.38 6.94
N SER A 3 -4.46 -54.92 6.03
CA SER A 3 -4.04 -54.59 4.65
C SER A 3 -4.80 -53.38 4.10
N SER A 4 -4.70 -52.22 4.77
CA SER A 4 -5.26 -50.95 4.25
C SER A 4 -4.52 -49.71 4.74
N ILE A 5 -3.22 -49.83 5.04
CA ILE A 5 -2.38 -48.71 5.51
C ILE A 5 -1.24 -48.41 4.51
N SER A 6 -0.78 -49.40 3.73
CA SER A 6 0.33 -49.21 2.78
C SER A 6 -0.01 -48.38 1.54
N GLY A 7 -1.28 -48.31 1.12
CA GLY A 7 -1.69 -47.53 -0.06
C GLY A 7 -1.84 -46.02 0.18
N LYS A 8 -2.16 -45.61 1.42
CA LYS A 8 -2.37 -44.19 1.75
C LYS A 8 -1.05 -43.45 1.98
N ILE A 9 -0.02 -44.15 2.43
CA ILE A 9 1.32 -43.59 2.63
C ILE A 9 2.03 -43.44 1.28
N PHE A 10 1.90 -44.41 0.37
CA PHE A 10 2.54 -44.35 -0.96
C PHE A 10 2.03 -43.18 -1.83
N CYS A 11 0.75 -42.83 -1.78
CA CYS A 11 0.21 -41.66 -2.47
C CYS A 11 0.63 -40.32 -1.82
N PHE A 12 0.88 -40.29 -0.50
CA PHE A 12 1.33 -39.08 0.19
C PHE A 12 2.80 -38.72 -0.12
N TRP A 13 3.65 -39.73 -0.34
CA TRP A 13 5.07 -39.55 -0.64
C TRP A 13 5.35 -39.21 -2.12
N ILE A 14 4.47 -39.60 -3.05
CA ILE A 14 4.57 -39.19 -4.46
C ILE A 14 4.14 -37.71 -4.64
N PHE A 15 3.23 -37.21 -3.81
CA PHE A 15 2.78 -35.81 -3.86
C PHE A 15 3.72 -34.82 -3.15
N LEU A 16 4.58 -35.27 -2.24
CA LEU A 16 5.49 -34.38 -1.49
C LEU A 16 6.82 -34.09 -2.21
N SER A 17 7.16 -34.84 -3.28
CA SER A 17 8.44 -34.74 -3.98
C SER A 17 8.38 -34.04 -5.35
N PHE A 18 7.21 -33.55 -5.80
CA PHE A 18 7.03 -32.96 -7.13
C PHE A 18 6.51 -31.51 -7.14
N PHE A 19 6.42 -30.86 -5.98
CA PHE A 19 6.00 -29.46 -5.85
C PHE A 19 6.99 -28.60 -5.07
N ILE A 20 8.29 -28.88 -5.23
CA ILE A 20 9.27 -27.81 -5.15
C ILE A 20 9.49 -27.37 -6.60
N PRO A 21 8.75 -26.38 -7.14
CA PRO A 21 9.39 -25.58 -8.14
C PRO A 21 10.56 -24.93 -7.39
N THR A 22 11.76 -25.36 -7.74
CA THR A 22 12.98 -24.61 -7.52
C THR A 22 12.64 -23.20 -7.98
N VAL A 23 12.35 -22.31 -7.02
CA VAL A 23 12.26 -20.88 -7.28
C VAL A 23 13.69 -20.51 -7.62
N ILE A 24 14.02 -20.66 -8.90
CA ILE A 24 15.13 -19.96 -9.52
C ILE A 24 14.71 -18.50 -9.39
N VAL A 25 15.15 -17.88 -8.30
CA VAL A 25 15.26 -16.44 -8.21
C VAL A 25 16.27 -16.09 -9.29
N ALA A 26 15.78 -15.82 -10.50
CA ALA A 26 16.52 -15.02 -11.44
C ALA A 26 16.54 -13.63 -10.81
N GLU A 27 17.66 -13.26 -10.17
CA GLU A 27 17.95 -11.86 -9.93
C GLU A 27 18.03 -11.20 -11.31
N GLU A 28 16.94 -10.57 -11.75
CA GLU A 28 17.11 -9.39 -12.57
C GLU A 28 17.92 -8.43 -11.72
N SER A 29 19.21 -8.35 -12.03
CA SER A 29 20.04 -7.24 -11.59
C SER A 29 19.39 -5.98 -12.13
N SER A 30 18.46 -5.41 -11.37
CA SER A 30 18.04 -4.04 -11.58
C SER A 30 19.32 -3.24 -11.48
N SER A 31 19.80 -2.75 -12.62
CA SER A 31 20.89 -1.80 -12.64
C SER A 31 20.37 -0.60 -11.85
N TYR A 32 20.70 -0.55 -10.57
CA TYR A 32 20.68 0.67 -9.80
C TYR A 32 21.76 1.52 -10.45
N SER A 33 21.41 2.18 -11.56
CA SER A 33 22.12 3.38 -11.96
C SER A 33 22.16 4.24 -10.70
N GLU A 34 23.31 4.86 -10.45
CA GLU A 34 23.49 5.78 -9.34
C GLU A 34 22.46 6.89 -9.49
N ALA A 35 21.26 6.62 -8.96
CA ALA A 35 20.13 7.49 -9.03
C ALA A 35 20.52 8.61 -8.11
N LYS A 36 21.04 9.68 -8.71
CA LYS A 36 21.21 10.98 -8.08
C LYS A 36 19.99 11.15 -7.19
N THR A 37 20.18 11.09 -5.87
CA THR A 37 19.09 11.23 -4.90
C THR A 37 18.32 12.44 -5.36
N PRO A 38 17.05 12.29 -5.78
CA PRO A 38 16.28 13.43 -6.23
C PRO A 38 16.16 14.35 -5.02
N GLU A 39 17.01 15.37 -4.95
CA GLU A 39 16.82 16.47 -4.02
C GLU A 39 15.42 17.02 -4.28
N LEU A 40 14.69 17.26 -3.20
CA LEU A 40 13.41 17.94 -3.30
C LEU A 40 13.66 19.30 -3.94
N THR A 41 13.20 19.46 -5.18
CA THR A 41 13.29 20.76 -5.84
C THR A 41 12.28 21.71 -5.20
N GLU A 42 12.53 23.01 -5.26
CA GLU A 42 11.58 23.99 -4.72
C GLU A 42 10.18 23.85 -5.34
N GLU A 43 10.10 23.44 -6.61
CA GLU A 43 8.83 23.19 -7.30
C GLU A 43 8.10 21.98 -6.70
N ALA A 44 8.84 20.94 -6.33
CA ALA A 44 8.29 19.76 -5.66
C ALA A 44 7.76 20.12 -4.27
N GLU A 45 8.51 20.89 -3.48
CA GLU A 45 8.05 21.40 -2.17
C GLU A 45 6.76 22.21 -2.30
N LYS A 46 6.71 23.15 -3.25
CA LYS A 46 5.49 23.95 -3.54
C LYS A 46 4.33 23.07 -4.00
N ALA A 47 4.58 21.98 -4.73
CA ALA A 47 3.55 21.04 -5.13
C ALA A 47 3.01 20.25 -3.93
N ILE A 48 3.89 19.79 -3.05
CA ILE A 48 3.54 19.09 -1.80
C ILE A 48 2.66 19.99 -0.93
N GLU A 49 3.08 21.23 -0.66
CA GLU A 49 2.29 22.16 0.16
C GLU A 49 0.88 22.41 -0.38
N ARG A 50 0.76 22.56 -1.71
CA ARG A 50 -0.55 22.70 -2.38
C ARG A 50 -1.40 21.44 -2.23
N GLY A 51 -0.79 20.27 -2.37
CA GLY A 51 -1.44 18.98 -2.17
C GLY A 51 -1.98 18.83 -0.74
N LEU A 52 -1.16 19.10 0.27
CA LEU A 52 -1.58 19.02 1.68
C LEU A 52 -2.70 20.00 2.01
N LYS A 53 -2.64 21.22 1.46
CA LYS A 53 -3.72 22.21 1.61
C LYS A 53 -5.02 21.73 0.99
N PHE A 54 -4.94 21.13 -0.20
CA PHE A 54 -6.10 20.54 -0.86
C PHE A 54 -6.70 19.39 -0.06
N LEU A 55 -5.87 18.52 0.52
CA LEU A 55 -6.35 17.43 1.35
C LEU A 55 -7.14 17.96 2.54
N ILE A 56 -6.60 18.89 3.33
CA ILE A 56 -7.32 19.46 4.48
C ILE A 56 -8.63 20.15 4.05
N SER A 57 -8.65 20.88 2.93
CA SER A 57 -9.88 21.55 2.50
C SER A 57 -10.99 20.60 2.02
N ASN A 58 -10.65 19.36 1.67
CA ASN A 58 -11.58 18.35 1.16
C ASN A 58 -11.80 17.19 2.15
N GLN A 59 -11.33 17.32 3.39
CA GLN A 59 -11.61 16.35 4.45
C GLN A 59 -13.10 16.37 4.80
N ASN A 60 -13.71 15.20 4.92
CA ASN A 60 -15.07 15.08 5.39
C ASN A 60 -15.20 15.53 6.85
N LYS A 61 -16.44 15.81 7.30
CA LYS A 61 -16.71 16.21 8.70
C LYS A 61 -16.29 15.16 9.74
N ASP A 62 -16.25 13.89 9.35
CA ASP A 62 -15.81 12.78 10.19
C ASP A 62 -14.28 12.56 10.15
N GLY A 63 -13.55 13.37 9.40
CA GLY A 63 -12.11 13.28 9.25
C GLY A 63 -11.63 12.39 8.09
N SER A 64 -12.54 11.71 7.38
CA SER A 64 -12.18 10.79 6.29
C SER A 64 -11.96 11.49 4.95
N TRP A 65 -11.28 10.80 4.02
CA TRP A 65 -11.22 11.15 2.61
C TRP A 65 -11.82 10.03 1.78
N SER A 66 -12.92 10.32 1.11
CA SER A 66 -13.64 9.37 0.25
C SER A 66 -13.81 9.94 -1.15
N SER A 67 -13.45 9.17 -2.17
CA SER A 67 -13.86 9.44 -3.55
C SER A 67 -15.04 8.54 -3.89
N LYS A 68 -16.13 9.14 -4.40
CA LYS A 68 -17.23 8.41 -5.02
C LYS A 68 -17.09 8.60 -6.52
N ASP A 69 -17.26 7.53 -7.29
CA ASP A 69 -17.33 7.63 -8.74
C ASP A 69 -18.62 8.37 -9.12
N PRO A 70 -18.54 9.54 -9.78
CA PRO A 70 -19.73 10.28 -10.19
C PRO A 70 -20.54 9.56 -11.26
N GLU A 71 -19.95 8.64 -12.02
CA GLU A 71 -20.63 7.88 -13.09
C GLU A 71 -21.23 6.57 -12.59
N ASN A 72 -20.83 6.10 -11.39
CA ASN A 72 -21.32 4.88 -10.79
C ASN A 72 -21.89 5.15 -9.39
N GLU A 73 -23.21 5.33 -9.33
CA GLU A 73 -23.92 5.61 -8.07
C GLU A 73 -23.83 4.47 -7.05
N GLU A 74 -23.62 3.22 -7.50
CA GLU A 74 -23.43 2.03 -6.67
C GLU A 74 -21.99 1.86 -6.17
N SER A 75 -21.04 2.68 -6.63
CA SER A 75 -19.66 2.63 -6.16
C SER A 75 -19.61 2.90 -4.65
N THR A 76 -19.02 1.95 -3.91
CA THR A 76 -18.72 2.16 -2.50
C THR A 76 -17.64 3.23 -2.41
N PRO A 77 -17.81 4.30 -1.61
CA PRO A 77 -16.81 5.33 -1.49
C PRO A 77 -15.48 4.72 -1.01
N TYR A 78 -14.37 5.03 -1.68
CA TYR A 78 -13.04 4.52 -1.33
C TYR A 78 -12.46 5.21 -0.09
N ALA A 79 -13.25 5.29 1.00
CA ALA A 79 -12.93 6.05 2.20
C ALA A 79 -11.69 5.52 2.91
N ILE A 80 -11.51 4.20 3.00
CA ILE A 80 -10.38 3.58 3.70
C ILE A 80 -9.07 3.86 2.95
N GLY A 81 -9.06 3.66 1.63
CA GLY A 81 -7.89 3.90 0.80
C GLY A 81 -7.51 5.38 0.74
N GLY A 82 -8.50 6.25 0.51
CA GLY A 82 -8.30 7.70 0.49
C GLY A 82 -7.78 8.23 1.82
N THR A 83 -8.36 7.81 2.94
CA THR A 83 -7.92 8.22 4.27
C THR A 83 -6.51 7.72 4.58
N SER A 84 -6.21 6.45 4.29
CA SER A 84 -4.87 5.89 4.53
C SER A 84 -3.78 6.65 3.76
N LEU A 85 -4.02 6.94 2.47
CA LEU A 85 -3.08 7.69 1.64
C LEU A 85 -2.92 9.14 2.09
N ALA A 86 -4.03 9.81 2.43
CA ALA A 86 -3.98 11.19 2.93
C ALA A 86 -3.17 11.30 4.22
N LEU A 87 -3.41 10.40 5.20
CA LEU A 87 -2.66 10.38 6.45
C LEU A 87 -1.17 10.11 6.22
N MET A 88 -0.81 9.20 5.31
CA MET A 88 0.59 8.97 4.95
C MET A 88 1.26 10.22 4.38
N ALA A 89 0.57 10.96 3.49
CA ALA A 89 1.11 12.22 2.95
C ALA A 89 1.41 13.24 4.05
N PHE A 90 0.54 13.36 5.06
CA PHE A 90 0.79 14.23 6.22
C PHE A 90 1.95 13.76 7.09
N MET A 91 2.06 12.45 7.34
CA MET A 91 3.13 11.89 8.17
C MET A 91 4.51 12.05 7.53
N VAL A 92 4.61 11.92 6.21
CA VAL A 92 5.88 12.11 5.47
C VAL A 92 6.40 13.54 5.63
N GLU A 93 5.50 14.54 5.68
CA GLU A 93 5.84 15.94 5.95
C GLU A 93 6.00 16.26 7.46
N GLY A 94 5.84 15.25 8.33
CA GLY A 94 5.99 15.41 9.79
C GLY A 94 4.78 16.03 10.49
N HIS A 95 3.58 15.91 9.92
CA HIS A 95 2.33 16.31 10.56
C HIS A 95 1.64 15.09 11.18
N PHE A 96 1.32 15.19 12.48
CA PHE A 96 0.73 14.10 13.27
C PHE A 96 -0.45 14.61 14.10
N PRO A 97 -1.36 13.74 14.56
CA PRO A 97 -2.38 14.13 15.52
C PRO A 97 -1.75 14.80 16.75
N GLY A 98 -2.20 16.01 17.08
CA GLY A 98 -1.67 16.84 18.16
C GLY A 98 -0.34 17.57 17.86
N PHE A 99 0.28 17.39 16.70
CA PHE A 99 1.59 17.98 16.36
C PHE A 99 1.67 18.54 14.94
N GLY A 100 2.38 19.66 14.78
CA GLY A 100 2.57 20.32 13.49
C GLY A 100 1.34 21.12 13.04
N LYS A 101 1.46 21.77 11.87
CA LYS A 101 0.47 22.72 11.35
C LYS A 101 -0.95 22.14 11.21
N TYR A 102 -1.06 20.87 10.83
CA TYR A 102 -2.34 20.21 10.59
C TYR A 102 -2.79 19.29 11.74
N GLY A 103 -2.04 19.19 12.84
CA GLY A 103 -2.30 18.20 13.89
C GLY A 103 -3.61 18.35 14.68
N LYS A 104 -4.37 19.44 14.52
CA LYS A 104 -5.72 19.56 15.09
C LYS A 104 -6.81 18.99 14.17
N ALA A 105 -6.54 18.91 12.87
CA ALA A 105 -7.47 18.40 11.86
C ALA A 105 -7.26 16.90 11.58
N LEU A 106 -6.09 16.38 11.95
CA LEU A 106 -5.72 14.96 11.95
C LEU A 106 -6.07 14.34 13.31
#